data_AF-D1PMK4-F1
#
_entry.id   AF-D1PMK4-F1
#
_cell.length_a   1.000
_cell.length_b   1.000
_cell.length_c   1.000
_cell.angle_alpha   90.00
_cell.angle_beta   90.00
_cell.angle_gamma   90.00
#
_symmetry.space_group_name_H-M   'P 1'
#
loop_
_entity.id
_entity.type
_entity.pdbx_description
1 polymer ?
#
loop_
_entity_poly.entity_id
_entity_poly.type
_entity_poly.pdbx_seq_one_letter_code
_entity_poly.pdbx_strand_id
1 'polypeptide(L)' 'MIHLLQERLNAQPKICFIYFKPDEQKTGGAYRTVSGVVRKIRMDEREIVMQDATIIPVDDILEMKGTLFLSLE' A
#
# COMPACT_ATOMS: atom_id res chain seq x y z
N MET A 1 -4.99 -4.25 13.18
CA MET A 1 -3.93 -4.61 12.22
C MET A 1 -3.19 -3.38 11.64
N ILE A 2 -3.88 -2.30 11.27
CA ILE A 2 -3.26 -1.05 10.75
C ILE A 2 -2.45 -0.28 11.80
N HIS A 3 -2.79 -0.38 13.10
CA HIS A 3 -2.08 0.32 14.18
C HIS A 3 -0.59 -0.06 14.30
N LEU A 4 -0.23 -1.34 14.10
CA LEU A 4 1.16 -1.80 14.15
C LEU A 4 2.02 -1.13 13.07
N LEU A 5 1.44 -0.90 11.89
CA LEU A 5 2.14 -0.21 10.83
C LEU A 5 2.43 1.24 11.22
N GLN A 6 1.49 1.90 11.90
CA GLN A 6 1.61 3.28 12.36
C GLN A 6 2.71 3.45 13.42
N GLU A 7 2.82 2.52 14.37
CA GLU A 7 3.89 2.51 15.39
C GLU A 7 5.27 2.26 14.77
N ARG A 8 5.32 1.43 13.72
CA ARG A 8 6.56 1.10 13.01
C ARG A 8 6.85 2.03 11.83
N LEU A 9 6.06 3.06 11.56
CA LEU A 9 6.34 4.03 10.49
C LEU A 9 7.72 4.67 10.66
N ASN A 10 8.17 4.86 11.91
CA ASN A 10 9.49 5.39 12.21
C ASN A 10 10.62 4.49 11.67
N ALA A 11 10.40 3.17 11.66
CA ALA A 11 11.33 2.18 11.12
C ALA A 11 11.28 2.08 9.59
N GLN A 12 10.41 2.85 8.93
CA GLN A 12 10.31 2.93 7.46
C GLN A 12 10.26 1.54 6.80
N PRO A 13 9.27 0.69 7.17
CA PRO A 13 9.21 -0.67 6.66
C PRO A 13 8.93 -0.65 5.15
N LYS A 14 9.71 -1.43 4.41
CA LYS A 14 9.49 -1.64 2.97
C LYS A 14 8.34 -2.62 2.78
N ILE A 15 7.31 -2.18 2.08
CA ILE A 15 6.10 -2.95 1.78
C ILE A 15 5.83 -2.87 0.27
N CYS A 16 5.44 -4.01 -0.28
CA CYS A 16 4.93 -4.20 -1.62
C CYS A 16 3.40 -4.25 -1.56
N PHE A 17 2.74 -3.38 -2.31
CA PHE A 17 1.30 -3.35 -2.48
C PHE A 17 0.96 -3.73 -3.91
N ILE A 18 -0.06 -4.57 -4.07
CA ILE A 18 -0.66 -4.89 -5.35
C ILE A 18 -2.03 -4.24 -5.35
N TYR A 19 -2.21 -3.25 -6.21
CA TYR A 19 -3.46 -2.51 -6.32
C TYR A 19 -3.96 -2.46 -7.75
N PHE A 20 -5.27 -2.39 -7.91
CA PHE A 20 -5.89 -2.20 -9.20
C PHE A 20 -5.82 -0.72 -9.58
N LYS A 21 -5.37 -0.42 -10.79
CA LYS A 21 -5.49 0.92 -11.36
C LYS A 21 -6.40 0.83 -12.58
N PRO A 22 -7.58 1.49 -12.58
CA PRO A 22 -8.36 1.62 -13.80
C PRO A 22 -7.52 2.40 -14.81
N ASP A 23 -7.12 1.73 -15.89
CA ASP A 23 -6.32 2.34 -16.95
C ASP A 23 -7.31 3.04 -17.89
N GLU A 24 -7.25 4.36 -17.96
CA GLU A 24 -8.22 5.17 -18.71
C GLU A 24 -8.21 4.88 -20.23
N GLN A 25 -7.22 4.13 -20.72
CA GLN A 25 -7.01 3.85 -22.14
C GLN A 25 -7.52 2.47 -22.61
N LYS A 26 -7.93 1.56 -21.72
CA LYS A 26 -8.55 0.28 -22.13
C LYS A 26 -9.70 -0.06 -21.19
N THR A 27 -10.74 -0.66 -21.74
CA THR A 27 -11.96 -1.18 -21.07
C THR A 27 -11.70 -2.31 -20.05
N GLY A 28 -10.61 -2.23 -19.30
CA GLY A 28 -10.20 -3.15 -18.23
C GLY A 28 -8.96 -2.58 -17.55
N GLY A 29 -9.04 -2.32 -16.24
CA GLY A 29 -7.89 -1.82 -15.48
C GLY A 29 -6.78 -2.86 -15.33
N ALA A 30 -5.63 -2.40 -14.86
CA ALA A 30 -4.43 -3.22 -14.71
C ALA A 30 -4.01 -3.28 -13.25
N TYR A 31 -3.60 -4.47 -12.81
CA TYR A 31 -2.95 -4.63 -11.52
C TYR A 31 -1.54 -4.04 -11.59
N ARG A 32 -1.22 -3.16 -10.64
CA ARG A 32 0.09 -2.57 -10.48
C ARG A 32 0.66 -3.02 -9.15
N THR A 33 1.93 -3.43 -9.20
CA THR A 33 2.70 -3.76 -8.01
C THR A 33 3.64 -2.60 -7.72
N VAL A 34 3.53 -2.02 -6.54
CA VAL A 34 4.43 -0.96 -6.07
C VAL A 34 5.12 -1.40 -4.79
N SER A 35 6.44 -1.28 -4.76
CA SER A 35 7.26 -1.58 -3.59
C SER A 35 7.89 -0.31 -3.06
N GLY A 36 7.70 0.01 -1.78
CA GLY A 36 8.32 1.18 -1.17
C GLY A 36 8.08 1.27 0.32
N VAL A 37 8.51 2.39 0.88
CA VAL A 37 8.32 2.69 2.30
C VAL A 37 7.01 3.44 2.48
N VAL A 38 6.20 3.03 3.45
CA VAL A 38 5.00 3.79 3.84
C VAL A 38 5.43 5.02 4.63
N ARG A 39 5.05 6.20 4.14
CA ARG A 39 5.32 7.48 4.82
C ARG A 39 4.25 7.80 5.85
N LYS A 40 2.98 7.68 5.46
CA LYS A 40 1.84 7.85 6.35
C LYS A 40 0.62 7.10 5.83
N ILE A 41 -0.30 6.79 6.72
CA ILE A 41 -1.57 6.15 6.39
C ILE A 41 -2.68 7.14 6.72
N ARG A 42 -3.51 7.48 5.74
CA ARG A 42 -4.71 8.29 5.94
C ARG A 42 -5.88 7.33 6.12
N MET A 43 -6.19 6.97 7.36
CA MET A 43 -7.31 6.07 7.64
C MET A 43 -8.67 6.72 7.30
N ASP A 44 -8.77 8.04 7.44
CA ASP A 44 -9.96 8.82 7.12
C ASP A 44 -10.33 8.71 5.63
N GLU A 45 -9.35 8.92 4.76
CA GLU A 45 -9.49 8.81 3.30
C GLU A 45 -9.30 7.36 2.79
N ARG A 46 -8.93 6.42 3.67
CA ARG A 46 -8.51 5.05 3.32
C ARG A 46 -7.41 5.04 2.25
N GLU A 47 -6.36 5.84 2.45
CA GLU A 47 -5.24 5.94 1.51
C GLU A 47 -3.89 5.66 2.20
N ILE A 48 -3.02 4.94 1.51
CA ILE A 48 -1.64 4.72 1.92
C ILE A 48 -0.75 5.67 1.13
N VAL A 49 -0.03 6.55 1.83
CA VAL A 49 0.93 7.47 1.23
C VAL A 49 2.32 6.90 1.40
N MET A 50 2.95 6.57 0.28
CA MET A 50 4.33 6.11 0.22
C MET A 50 5.31 7.28 0.34
N GLN A 51 6.56 6.98 0.69
CA GLN A 51 7.64 7.97 0.76
C GLN A 51 7.91 8.62 -0.60
N ASP A 52 7.74 7.87 -1.68
CA ASP A 52 7.86 8.35 -3.07
C ASP A 52 6.66 9.22 -3.52
N ALA A 53 5.85 9.71 -2.58
CA ALA A 53 4.59 10.43 -2.84
C ALA A 53 3.53 9.64 -3.62
N THR A 54 3.75 8.34 -3.89
CA THR A 54 2.72 7.45 -4.44
C THR A 54 1.59 7.30 -3.42
N ILE A 55 0.35 7.51 -3.87
CA ILE A 55 -0.86 7.33 -3.07
C ILE A 55 -1.57 6.09 -3.56
N ILE A 56 -1.87 5.17 -2.64
CA ILE A 56 -2.51 3.90 -2.94
C ILE A 56 -3.84 3.86 -2.18
N PRO A 57 -4.99 3.93 -2.86
CA PRO A 57 -6.28 3.80 -2.22
C PRO A 57 -6.45 2.36 -1.71
N VAL A 58 -6.81 2.22 -0.43
CA VAL A 58 -6.97 0.91 0.23
C VAL A 58 -8.09 0.10 -0.41
N ASP A 59 -9.11 0.77 -0.96
CA ASP A 59 -10.22 0.13 -1.66
C ASP A 59 -9.76 -0.66 -2.91
N ASP A 60 -8.68 -0.23 -3.57
CA ASP A 60 -8.11 -0.91 -4.73
C ASP A 60 -6.97 -1.89 -4.36
N ILE A 61 -6.58 -2.01 -3.09
CA ILE A 61 -5.51 -2.92 -2.66
C ILE A 61 -6.06 -4.35 -2.64
N LEU A 62 -5.47 -5.22 -3.48
CA LEU A 62 -5.74 -6.66 -3.41
C LEU A 62 -4.85 -7.35 -2.40
N GLU A 63 -3.57 -7.00 -2.39
CA GLU A 63 -2.60 -7.71 -1.56
C GLU A 63 -1.53 -6.75 -1.06
N MET A 64 -1.12 -6.97 0.20
CA MET A 64 0.00 -6.28 0.83
C MET A 64 1.02 -7.32 1.29
N LYS A 65 2.23 -7.24 0.74
CA LYS A 65 3.37 -8.09 1.07
C LYS A 65 4.47 -7.22 1.65
N GLY A 66 4.90 -7.44 2.87
CA GLY A 66 6.01 -6.70 3.46
C GLY A 66 6.84 -7.57 4.36
N THR A 67 8.10 -7.21 4.57
CA THR A 67 8.97 -7.91 5.53
C THR A 67 8.38 -7.92 6.94
N LEU A 68 7.56 -6.92 7.25
CA LEU A 68 6.81 -6.81 8.51
C LEU A 68 5.64 -7.80 8.63
N PHE A 69 5.17 -8.37 7.51
CA PHE A 69 4.01 -9.26 7.41
C PHE A 69 4.38 -10.69 6.99
N LEU A 70 5.67 -11.03 6.93
CA LEU A 70 6.18 -12.38 6.63
C LEU A 70 5.87 -13.42 7.73
N SER A 71 4.89 -13.18 8.60
CA SER A 71 4.60 -14.03 9.76
C SER A 71 3.12 -14.40 9.90
N LEU A 72 2.34 -14.42 8.80
CA LEU A 72 1.08 -15.15 8.81
C LEU A 72 1.26 -16.47 8.07
N GLU A 73 1.85 -17.43 8.78
CA GLU A 73 1.69 -18.87 8.51
C GLU A 73 0.71 -19.44 9.53
#